data_AF-A0A5N6R8I0-F1
#
_entry.id   AF-A0A5N6R8I0-F1
#
_cell.length_a   1.000
_cell.length_b   1.000
_cell.length_c   1.000
_cell.angle_alpha   90.00
_cell.angle_beta   90.00
_cell.angle_gamma   90.00
#
_symmetry.space_group_name_H-M   'P 1'
#
loop_
_entity.id
_entity.type
_entity.pdbx_description
1 polymer ?
#
loop_
_entity_poly.entity_id
_entity_poly.type
_entity_poly.pdbx_seq_one_letter_code
_entity_poly.pdbx_strand_id
1 'polypeptide(L)'
;MECSPKVQKCTSDEVDFIHVLEKLMERVEANQMHLIVTVARQIWLRRNSVVFGGAMVAPSDLVQFAREQFEAVCNAAVKPNPAVVVSSPIIVWQPPQ
;
A
#
# COMPACT_ATOMS: atom_id res chain seq x y z
N MET A 1 -10.70 31.13 3.81
CA MET A 1 -11.35 29.93 3.24
C MET A 1 -11.07 28.81 4.21
N GLU A 2 -11.96 28.60 5.19
CA GLU A 2 -11.75 27.65 6.28
C GLU A 2 -12.15 26.24 5.83
N CYS A 3 -11.19 25.33 5.70
CA CYS A 3 -11.48 23.91 5.56
C CYS A 3 -12.01 23.39 6.91
N SER A 4 -13.32 23.21 7.04
CA SER A 4 -13.92 22.52 8.18
C SER A 4 -13.32 21.12 8.35
N PRO A 5 -12.86 20.73 9.56
CA PRO A 5 -12.27 19.42 9.82
C PRO A 5 -13.38 18.40 10.00
N LYS A 6 -14.15 18.11 8.95
CA LYS A 6 -14.89 16.85 8.88
C LYS A 6 -13.96 15.80 8.28
N VAL A 7 -12.91 15.48 9.03
CA VAL A 7 -12.18 14.22 8.85
C VAL A 7 -13.24 13.14 8.96
N GLN A 8 -13.41 12.41 7.86
CA GLN A 8 -14.34 11.32 7.63
C GLN A 8 -14.82 10.63 8.92
N LYS A 9 -16.12 10.70 9.20
CA LYS A 9 -16.74 9.90 10.27
C LYS A 9 -16.70 8.42 9.83
N CYS A 10 -15.62 7.72 10.15
CA CYS A 10 -15.60 6.27 10.07
C CYS A 10 -16.41 5.73 11.24
N THR A 11 -17.60 5.19 10.98
CA THR A 11 -18.39 4.44 11.96
C THR A 11 -18.00 2.96 12.02
N SER A 12 -17.04 2.54 11.19
CA SER A 12 -16.52 1.18 11.18
C SER A 12 -15.43 1.02 12.21
N ASP A 13 -15.58 0.03 13.08
CA ASP A 13 -14.58 -0.32 14.09
C ASP A 13 -13.58 -1.35 13.57
N GLU A 14 -12.59 -1.70 14.39
CA GLU A 14 -11.56 -2.68 14.04
C GLU A 14 -12.16 -4.06 13.69
N VAL A 15 -13.28 -4.43 14.32
CA VAL A 15 -13.96 -5.71 14.11
C VAL A 15 -14.59 -5.78 12.72
N ASP A 16 -15.21 -4.69 12.27
CA ASP A 16 -15.76 -4.57 10.91
C ASP A 16 -14.67 -4.76 9.84
N PHE A 17 -13.49 -4.17 10.06
CA PHE A 17 -12.37 -4.28 9.12
C PHE A 17 -11.77 -5.68 9.08
N ILE A 18 -11.62 -6.34 10.23
CA ILE A 18 -11.16 -7.73 10.30
C ILE A 18 -12.13 -8.63 9.53
N HIS A 19 -13.44 -8.48 9.74
CA HIS A 19 -14.43 -9.29 9.06
C HIS A 19 -14.40 -9.10 7.54
N VAL A 20 -14.22 -7.86 7.07
CA VAL A 20 -14.07 -7.57 5.64
C VAL A 20 -12.81 -8.23 5.08
N LEU A 21 -11.68 -8.18 5.81
CA LEU A 21 -10.44 -8.80 5.37
C LEU A 21 -10.56 -10.33 5.28
N GLU A 22 -11.15 -10.97 6.28
CA GLU A 22 -11.44 -12.41 6.27
C GLU A 22 -12.30 -12.80 5.06
N LYS A 23 -13.38 -12.05 4.79
CA LYS A 23 -14.25 -12.30 3.64
C LYS A 23 -13.55 -12.09 2.31
N LEU A 24 -12.62 -11.14 2.22
CA LEU A 24 -11.79 -10.96 1.04
C LEU A 24 -10.84 -12.14 0.86
N MET A 25 -10.21 -12.64 1.92
CA MET A 25 -9.30 -13.79 1.86
C MET A 25 -10.02 -15.08 1.43
N GLU A 26 -11.28 -15.26 1.83
CA GLU A 26 -12.10 -16.41 1.43
C GLU A 26 -12.55 -16.35 -0.04
N ARG A 27 -12.72 -15.15 -0.61
CA ARG A 27 -13.47 -14.95 -1.87
C ARG A 27 -12.63 -14.43 -3.03
N VAL A 28 -11.41 -14.01 -2.77
CA VAL A 28 -10.56 -13.32 -3.74
C VAL A 28 -9.32 -14.16 -4.02
N GLU A 29 -9.00 -14.32 -5.31
CA GLU A 29 -7.77 -15.00 -5.72
C GLU A 29 -6.53 -14.26 -5.22
N ALA A 30 -5.44 -14.99 -4.95
CA ALA A 30 -4.21 -14.44 -4.41
C ALA A 30 -3.66 -13.23 -5.21
N ASN A 31 -3.78 -13.26 -6.53
CA ASN A 31 -3.37 -12.16 -7.41
C ASN A 31 -4.21 -10.90 -7.17
N GLN A 32 -5.52 -11.06 -7.07
CA GLN A 32 -6.44 -9.95 -6.81
C GLN A 32 -6.26 -9.43 -5.37
N MET A 33 -5.96 -10.30 -4.41
CA MET A 33 -5.61 -9.90 -3.04
C MET A 33 -4.34 -9.05 -3.00
N HIS A 34 -3.32 -9.41 -3.78
CA HIS A 34 -2.09 -8.63 -3.90
C HIS A 34 -2.36 -7.20 -4.42
N LEU A 35 -3.25 -7.06 -5.40
CA LEU A 35 -3.69 -5.76 -5.90
C LEU A 35 -4.41 -4.95 -4.81
N ILE A 36 -5.35 -5.57 -4.08
CA ILE A 36 -6.09 -4.93 -2.98
C ILE A 36 -5.14 -4.40 -1.91
N VAL A 37 -4.20 -5.21 -1.44
CA VAL A 37 -3.21 -4.82 -0.43
C VAL A 37 -2.30 -3.70 -0.95
N THR A 38 -1.90 -3.77 -2.22
CA THR A 38 -1.09 -2.71 -2.85
C THR A 38 -1.83 -1.38 -2.87
N VAL A 39 -3.10 -1.37 -3.28
CA VAL A 39 -3.96 -0.18 -3.27
C VAL A 39 -4.12 0.37 -1.85
N ALA A 40 -4.44 -0.49 -0.88
CA ALA A 40 -4.61 -0.09 0.52
C ALA A 40 -3.33 0.56 1.09
N ARG A 41 -2.16 -0.02 0.80
CA ARG A 41 -0.86 0.54 1.20
C ARG A 41 -0.62 1.92 0.58
N GLN A 42 -0.97 2.12 -0.69
CA GLN A 42 -0.81 3.42 -1.34
C GLN A 42 -1.72 4.50 -0.75
N ILE A 43 -2.96 4.14 -0.42
CA ILE A 43 -3.89 5.04 0.28
C ILE A 43 -3.29 5.46 1.63
N TRP A 44 -2.77 4.50 2.39
CA TRP A 44 -2.11 4.76 3.68
C TRP A 44 -0.90 5.70 3.54
N LEU A 45 0.00 5.43 2.60
CA LEU A 45 1.20 6.25 2.39
C LEU A 45 0.86 7.68 1.96
N ARG A 46 -0.15 7.87 1.10
CA ARG A 46 -0.61 9.20 0.69
C ARG A 46 -1.25 9.95 1.84
N ARG A 47 -2.13 9.30 2.61
CA ARG A 47 -2.68 9.90 3.83
C ARG A 47 -1.55 10.38 4.75
N ASN A 48 -0.54 9.54 4.98
CA ASN A 48 0.60 9.91 5.79
C ASN A 48 1.37 11.09 5.17
N SER A 49 1.62 11.07 3.86
CA SER A 49 2.28 12.20 3.17
C SER A 49 1.55 13.52 3.42
N VAL A 50 0.22 13.55 3.30
CA VAL A 50 -0.60 14.74 3.57
C VAL A 50 -0.55 15.16 5.04
N VAL A 51 -0.64 14.20 5.98
CA VAL A 51 -0.55 14.46 7.43
C VAL A 51 0.81 15.07 7.80
N PHE A 52 1.88 14.69 7.10
CA PHE A 52 3.24 15.19 7.32
C PHE A 52 3.64 16.33 6.37
N GLY A 53 2.66 17.06 5.79
CA GLY A 53 2.91 18.32 5.05
C GLY A 53 3.16 18.16 3.54
N GLY A 54 2.93 16.98 2.98
CA GLY A 54 2.95 16.71 1.54
C GLY A 54 1.66 17.12 0.81
N ALA A 55 1.68 17.05 -0.52
CA ALA A 55 0.56 17.42 -1.39
C ALA A 55 -0.42 16.26 -1.65
N MET A 56 -1.70 16.59 -1.86
CA MET A 56 -2.68 15.60 -2.35
C MET A 56 -2.43 15.30 -3.82
N VAL A 57 -2.36 14.02 -4.16
CA VAL A 57 -2.20 13.51 -5.52
C VAL A 57 -3.52 12.91 -6.01
N ALA A 58 -3.81 13.00 -7.31
CA ALA A 58 -5.09 12.57 -7.87
C ALA A 58 -5.35 11.06 -7.65
N PRO A 59 -6.60 10.64 -7.35
CA PRO A 59 -6.94 9.23 -7.14
C PRO A 59 -6.68 8.34 -8.37
N SER A 60 -6.79 8.89 -9.58
CA SER A 60 -6.46 8.20 -10.84
C SER A 60 -5.04 7.63 -10.84
N ASP A 61 -4.10 8.42 -10.32
CA ASP A 61 -2.67 8.08 -10.29
C ASP A 61 -2.41 6.91 -9.35
N LEU A 62 -3.28 6.69 -8.36
CA LEU A 62 -3.18 5.58 -7.41
C LEU A 62 -3.57 4.25 -8.07
N VAL A 63 -4.67 4.25 -8.82
CA VAL A 63 -5.15 3.06 -9.52
C VAL A 63 -4.17 2.67 -10.61
N GLN A 64 -3.63 3.65 -11.32
CA GLN A 64 -2.61 3.41 -12.34
C GLN A 64 -1.32 2.85 -11.74
N PHE A 65 -0.79 3.47 -10.69
CA PHE A 65 0.40 2.97 -9.99
C PHE A 65 0.21 1.56 -9.43
N ALA A 66 -0.96 1.27 -8.85
CA ALA A 66 -1.26 -0.06 -8.30
C ALA A 66 -1.33 -1.13 -9.40
N ARG A 67 -1.88 -0.79 -10.58
CA ARG A 67 -1.89 -1.67 -11.75
C ARG A 67 -0.48 -1.92 -12.28
N GLU A 68 0.33 -0.88 -12.43
CA GLU A 68 1.72 -0.99 -12.89
C GLU A 68 2.56 -1.89 -11.95
N GLN A 69 2.39 -1.72 -10.64
CA GLN A 69 3.04 -2.59 -9.63
C GLN A 69 2.55 -4.03 -9.70
N PHE A 70 1.26 -4.25 -9.90
CA PHE A 70 0.69 -5.58 -10.03
C PHE A 70 1.21 -6.29 -11.29
N GLU A 71 1.24 -5.60 -12.43
CA GLU A 71 1.82 -6.11 -13.67
C GLU A 71 3.30 -6.44 -13.50
N ALA A 72 4.08 -5.59 -12.81
CA ALA A 72 5.48 -5.86 -12.51
C ALA A 72 5.67 -7.14 -11.67
N VAL A 73 4.82 -7.38 -10.66
CA VAL A 73 4.86 -8.59 -9.84
C VAL A 73 4.45 -9.84 -10.63
N CYS A 74 3.39 -9.77 -11.42
CA CYS A 74 2.99 -10.88 -12.30
C CYS A 74 4.09 -11.21 -13.31
N ASN A 75 4.71 -10.21 -13.92
CA ASN A 75 5.81 -10.39 -14.88
C ASN A 75 7.09 -10.93 -14.23
N ALA A 76 7.37 -10.56 -12.97
CA ALA A 76 8.49 -11.09 -12.20
C ALA A 76 8.27 -12.56 -11.79
N ALA A 77 7.03 -12.95 -11.47
CA ALA A 77 6.69 -14.34 -11.13
C ALA A 77 6.84 -15.32 -12.31
N VAL A 78 6.76 -14.83 -13.55
CA VAL A 78 6.92 -15.64 -14.78
C VAL A 78 8.39 -15.84 -15.17
N LYS A 79 9.32 -15.00 -14.67
CA LYS A 79 10.75 -15.19 -14.88
C LYS A 79 11.34 -15.98 -13.71
N PRO A 80 11.77 -17.24 -13.89
CA PRO A 80 12.56 -17.90 -12.86
C PRO A 80 13.88 -17.13 -12.73
N ASN A 81 14.01 -16.33 -11.67
CA ASN A 81 15.22 -15.54 -11.46
C ASN A 81 16.32 -16.50 -10.97
N PRO A 82 17.44 -16.70 -11.70
CA PRO A 82 18.58 -17.39 -11.13
C PRO A 82 19.12 -16.51 -10.01
N ALA A 83 19.02 -17.01 -8.77
CA ALA A 83 19.61 -16.49 -7.54
C ALA A 83 20.43 -15.18 -7.68
N VAL A 84 19.76 -14.03 -7.67
CA VAL A 84 20.46 -12.77 -7.42
C VAL A 84 20.62 -12.67 -5.92
N VAL A 85 21.79 -13.06 -5.43
CA VAL A 85 22.26 -12.76 -4.08
C VAL A 85 22.42 -11.24 -4.00
N VAL A 86 21.34 -10.54 -3.63
CA VAL A 86 21.42 -9.13 -3.26
C VAL A 86 22.09 -9.10 -1.89
N SER A 87 23.41 -8.96 -1.88
CA SER A 87 24.15 -8.57 -0.69
C SER A 87 23.65 -7.18 -0.29
N SER A 88 22.73 -7.13 0.67
CA SER A 88 22.28 -5.86 1.24
C SER A 88 23.39 -5.38 2.17
N PRO A 89 23.95 -4.17 1.97
CA PRO A 89 24.92 -3.64 2.91
C PRO A 89 24.23 -3.50 4.27
N ILE A 90 24.82 -4.11 5.30
CA ILE A 90 24.37 -3.96 6.68
C ILE A 90 24.61 -2.49 7.06
N ILE A 91 23.56 -1.69 7.04
CA ILE A 91 23.60 -0.33 7.58
C ILE A 91 23.48 -0.45 9.10
N VAL A 92 24.63 -0.43 9.78
CA VAL A 92 24.67 -0.31 11.25
C VAL A 92 24.47 1.16 11.59
N TRP A 93 23.36 1.46 12.25
CA TRP A 93 23.08 2.81 12.76
C TRP A 93 24.08 3.16 13.88
N GLN A 94 24.63 4.38 13.85
CA GLN A 94 25.47 4.94 14.93
C GLN A 94 24.88 6.25 15.45
N PRO A 95 24.93 6.49 16.78
CA PRO A 95 24.46 7.75 17.37
C PRO A 95 25.44 8.90 17.09
N PRO A 96 24.94 10.15 16.98
CA PRO A 96 25.77 11.33 16.79
C PRO A 96 26.63 11.63 18.04
N GLN A 97 27.86 12.13 17.81
CA GLN A 97 28.79 12.58 18.84
C GLN A 97 28.44 13.96 19.39
#